data_AF-A0A8T1XNK8-F1
#
_entry.id   AF-A0A8T1XNK8-F1
#
_cell.length_a   1.000
_cell.length_b   1.000
_cell.length_c   1.000
_cell.angle_alpha   90.00
_cell.angle_beta   90.00
_cell.angle_gamma   90.00
#
_symmetry.space_group_name_H-M   'P 1'
#
loop_
_entity.id
_entity.type
_entity.pdbx_description
1 polymer ?
#
loop_
_entity_poly.entity_id
_entity_poly.type
_entity_poly.pdbx_seq_one_letter_code
_entity_poly.pdbx_strand_id
1 'polypeptide(L)'
;MSSGQNRSRVNEPYWAEIYPKGNTGVFWDLVDFPIPECDPYLISKNIKSTLEDKGCHNGPVSIQLYQDEKNLLPKELIDKYESAGISINFVPDIPEAYGYARDHKMLVDILRWAVDSPIESNLIVLSKNLKESLTVSVIRSLHGRGYNVVLAVPTKHIPFTESSAWLWDSLCASLSSDGGRSSQHVDNKADTVAVADSV
;
A
#
# COMPACT_ATOMS: atom_id res chain seq x y z
N MET A 1 -32.70 -27.93 -36.84
CA MET A 1 -32.11 -28.31 -35.55
C MET A 1 -30.73 -27.69 -35.50
N SER A 2 -30.60 -26.58 -34.78
CA SER A 2 -29.41 -25.73 -34.83
C SER A 2 -28.30 -26.31 -33.95
N SER A 3 -27.15 -26.53 -34.56
CA SER A 3 -25.88 -26.83 -33.92
C SER A 3 -25.36 -25.58 -33.17
N GLY A 4 -25.37 -25.63 -31.85
CA GLY A 4 -24.74 -24.63 -30.98
C GLY A 4 -23.63 -25.28 -30.16
N GLN A 5 -22.40 -24.84 -30.40
CA GLN A 5 -21.16 -25.39 -29.86
C GLN A 5 -21.15 -25.44 -28.33
N ASN A 6 -20.97 -26.64 -27.76
CA ASN A 6 -20.51 -26.80 -26.39
C ASN A 6 -18.99 -26.57 -26.37
N ARG A 7 -18.56 -25.31 -26.25
CA ARG A 7 -17.18 -24.95 -25.89
C ARG A 7 -17.10 -24.82 -24.38
N SER A 8 -17.10 -25.95 -23.68
CA SER A 8 -16.82 -26.00 -22.26
C SER A 8 -15.33 -25.70 -22.03
N ARG A 9 -15.08 -24.42 -21.73
CA ARG A 9 -13.97 -23.81 -20.97
C ARG A 9 -12.93 -24.78 -20.37
N VAL A 10 -12.03 -25.28 -21.21
CA VAL A 10 -10.77 -25.87 -20.77
C VAL A 10 -9.68 -24.99 -21.38
N ASN A 11 -8.84 -24.40 -20.52
CA ASN A 11 -7.74 -23.45 -20.80
C ASN A 11 -8.00 -21.97 -20.49
N GLU A 12 -8.60 -21.64 -19.33
CA GLU A 12 -8.29 -20.36 -18.68
C GLU A 12 -7.26 -20.63 -17.58
N PRO A 13 -6.11 -19.95 -17.59
CA PRO A 13 -5.05 -20.25 -16.64
C PRO A 13 -5.43 -19.78 -15.22
N TYR A 14 -5.24 -20.68 -14.26
CA TYR A 14 -5.69 -20.57 -12.87
C TYR A 14 -4.78 -19.67 -11.99
N TRP A 15 -4.29 -18.54 -12.48
CA TRP A 15 -3.32 -17.71 -11.73
C TRP A 15 -3.53 -16.20 -11.87
N ALA A 16 -3.72 -15.57 -10.70
CA ALA A 16 -3.39 -14.18 -10.37
C ALA A 16 -4.04 -13.06 -11.21
N GLU A 17 -5.36 -13.09 -11.37
CA GLU A 17 -6.09 -11.86 -11.67
C GLU A 17 -6.48 -11.21 -10.35
N ILE A 18 -5.91 -10.03 -10.09
CA ILE A 18 -6.44 -9.09 -9.13
C ILE A 18 -7.95 -8.98 -9.33
N TYR A 19 -8.73 -8.98 -8.25
CA TYR A 19 -10.17 -8.80 -8.36
C TYR A 19 -10.50 -7.36 -8.73
N PRO A 20 -11.01 -7.08 -9.94
CA PRO A 20 -11.05 -5.72 -10.44
C PRO A 20 -11.94 -4.81 -9.61
N LYS A 21 -13.10 -5.32 -9.17
CA LYS A 21 -14.09 -4.54 -8.41
C LYS A 21 -14.04 -4.80 -6.90
N GLY A 22 -13.08 -5.62 -6.45
CA GLY A 22 -12.93 -6.00 -5.05
C GLY A 22 -12.36 -4.87 -4.20
N ASN A 23 -12.67 -4.88 -2.90
CA ASN A 23 -11.98 -3.99 -1.96
C ASN A 23 -10.50 -4.34 -1.96
N THR A 24 -9.62 -3.35 -1.79
CA THR A 24 -8.18 -3.60 -1.65
C THR A 24 -7.69 -3.12 -0.29
N GLY A 25 -7.15 -4.03 0.51
CA GLY A 25 -6.49 -3.73 1.78
C GLY A 25 -4.98 -3.81 1.62
N VAL A 26 -4.28 -2.71 1.89
CA VAL A 26 -2.82 -2.62 1.88
C VAL A 26 -2.32 -2.50 3.32
N PHE A 27 -1.56 -3.48 3.78
CA PHE A 27 -1.03 -3.57 5.14
C PHE A 27 0.49 -3.53 5.08
N TRP A 28 1.08 -2.43 5.52
CA TRP A 28 2.46 -2.09 5.21
C TRP A 28 3.30 -1.86 6.47
N ASP A 29 4.23 -2.78 6.72
CA ASP A 29 5.27 -2.68 7.73
C ASP A 29 6.38 -1.70 7.30
N LEU A 30 6.48 -0.56 7.99
CA LEU A 30 7.46 0.50 7.68
C LEU A 30 8.88 0.23 8.16
N VAL A 31 9.08 -0.74 9.05
CA VAL A 31 10.44 -1.10 9.51
C VAL A 31 11.07 -2.08 8.51
N ASP A 32 10.27 -3.00 7.99
CA ASP A 32 10.69 -3.94 6.96
C ASP A 32 10.79 -3.26 5.60
N PHE A 33 9.80 -2.43 5.26
CA PHE A 33 9.73 -1.67 4.01
C PHE A 33 9.54 -0.18 4.30
N PRO A 34 10.62 0.57 4.62
CA PRO A 34 10.53 2.00 4.84
C PRO A 34 9.98 2.73 3.63
N ILE A 35 9.06 3.67 3.85
CA ILE A 35 8.62 4.57 2.79
C ILE A 35 9.80 5.48 2.45
N PRO A 36 10.14 5.65 1.16
CA PRO A 36 11.04 6.71 0.72
C PRO A 36 10.52 8.09 1.17
N GLU A 37 11.39 9.08 1.43
CA GLU A 37 10.93 10.41 1.82
C GLU A 37 10.06 11.04 0.72
N CYS A 38 8.74 11.07 0.93
CA CYS A 38 7.78 11.58 -0.04
C CYS A 38 6.47 12.04 0.62
N ASP A 39 5.74 12.88 -0.12
CA ASP A 39 4.45 13.40 0.30
C ASP A 39 3.41 12.26 0.46
N PRO A 40 2.73 12.11 1.62
CA PRO A 40 1.65 11.15 1.81
C PRO A 40 0.59 11.12 0.72
N TYR A 41 0.27 12.29 0.12
CA TYR A 41 -0.68 12.34 -1.01
C TYR A 41 -0.13 11.62 -2.24
N LEU A 42 1.17 11.79 -2.52
CA LEU A 42 1.82 11.13 -3.64
C LEU A 42 1.89 9.62 -3.42
N ILE A 43 2.17 9.16 -2.20
CA ILE A 43 2.12 7.73 -1.84
C ILE A 43 0.73 7.16 -2.13
N SER A 44 -0.32 7.78 -1.58
CA SER A 44 -1.72 7.35 -1.75
C SER A 44 -2.10 7.30 -3.22
N LYS A 45 -1.75 8.36 -3.98
CA LYS A 45 -2.01 8.45 -5.41
C LYS A 45 -1.28 7.36 -6.20
N ASN A 46 0.00 7.11 -5.92
CA ASN A 46 0.80 6.14 -6.65
C ASN A 46 0.35 4.71 -6.37
N ILE A 47 0.00 4.38 -5.12
CA ILE A 47 -0.61 3.08 -4.79
C ILE A 47 -1.90 2.89 -5.60
N LYS A 48 -2.81 3.87 -5.57
CA LYS A 48 -4.09 3.79 -6.28
C LYS A 48 -3.92 3.68 -7.80
N SER A 49 -3.06 4.51 -8.40
CA SER A 49 -2.77 4.46 -9.83
C SER A 49 -2.15 3.11 -10.24
N THR A 50 -1.22 2.59 -9.44
CA THR A 50 -0.58 1.29 -9.76
C THR A 50 -1.59 0.14 -9.65
N LEU A 51 -2.50 0.22 -8.67
CA LEU A 51 -3.60 -0.72 -8.54
C LEU A 51 -4.55 -0.65 -9.77
N GLU A 52 -4.90 0.56 -10.22
CA GLU A 52 -5.70 0.77 -11.43
C GLU A 52 -5.02 0.18 -12.68
N ASP A 53 -3.72 0.41 -12.85
CA ASP A 53 -2.92 -0.14 -13.96
C ASP A 53 -2.87 -1.67 -13.92
N LYS A 54 -2.92 -2.26 -12.72
CA LYS A 54 -3.03 -3.71 -12.53
C LYS A 54 -4.46 -4.26 -12.67
N GLY A 55 -5.45 -3.41 -12.90
CA GLY A 55 -6.84 -3.79 -13.13
C GLY A 55 -7.75 -3.70 -11.90
N CYS A 56 -7.28 -3.23 -10.73
CA CYS A 56 -8.16 -2.85 -9.63
C CYS A 56 -8.90 -1.55 -10.00
N HIS A 57 -10.13 -1.66 -10.47
CA HIS A 57 -10.98 -0.51 -10.79
C HIS A 57 -12.29 -0.52 -9.99
N ASN A 58 -12.64 0.62 -9.39
CA ASN A 58 -13.91 0.88 -8.70
C ASN A 58 -14.10 0.26 -7.30
N GLY A 59 -13.12 -0.47 -6.77
CA GLY A 59 -13.14 -0.93 -5.37
C GLY A 59 -12.51 0.09 -4.41
N PRO A 60 -12.97 0.22 -3.14
CA PRO A 60 -12.31 1.05 -2.15
C PRO A 60 -10.92 0.50 -1.81
N VAL A 61 -9.97 1.41 -1.58
CA VAL A 61 -8.60 1.09 -1.17
C VAL A 61 -8.36 1.59 0.25
N SER A 62 -8.03 0.66 1.16
CA SER A 62 -7.67 0.94 2.55
C SER A 62 -6.17 0.75 2.73
N ILE A 63 -5.46 1.79 3.18
CA ILE A 63 -4.00 1.76 3.36
C ILE A 63 -3.68 1.92 4.84
N GLN A 64 -3.00 0.93 5.40
CA GLN A 64 -2.59 0.91 6.81
C GLN A 64 -1.08 0.71 6.90
N LEU A 65 -0.42 1.66 7.58
CA LEU A 65 1.00 1.63 7.86
C LEU A 65 1.25 1.20 9.30
N TYR A 66 2.36 0.50 9.54
CA TYR A 66 2.74 -0.01 10.85
C TYR A 66 4.18 0.39 11.17
N GLN A 67 4.35 1.11 12.28
CA GLN A 67 5.64 1.64 12.74
C GLN A 67 5.80 1.36 14.22
N ASP A 68 7.04 1.17 14.69
CA ASP A 68 7.29 1.08 16.12
C ASP A 68 6.91 2.41 16.79
N GLU A 69 6.25 2.35 17.95
CA GLU A 69 5.84 3.55 18.70
C GLU A 69 7.01 4.43 19.09
N LYS A 70 8.22 3.88 19.27
CA LYS A 70 9.43 4.67 19.50
C LYS A 70 9.80 5.62 18.34
N ASN A 71 9.26 5.38 17.14
CA ASN A 71 9.48 6.15 15.92
C ASN A 71 8.25 7.03 15.60
N LEU A 72 7.72 7.75 16.60
CA LEU A 72 6.60 8.66 16.39
C LEU A 72 6.91 9.71 15.33
N LEU A 73 5.91 10.03 14.53
CA LEU A 73 5.97 11.15 13.59
C LEU A 73 5.39 12.41 14.24
N PRO A 74 5.81 13.61 13.80
CA PRO A 74 5.15 14.85 14.18
C PRO A 74 3.65 14.79 13.83
N LYS A 75 2.81 15.36 14.69
CA LYS A 75 1.35 15.36 14.49
C LYS A 75 0.95 15.89 13.10
N GLU A 76 1.59 16.96 12.64
CA GLU A 76 1.32 17.54 11.31
C GLU A 76 1.54 16.52 10.17
N LEU A 77 2.50 15.62 10.30
CA LEU A 77 2.75 14.58 9.32
C LEU A 77 1.71 13.45 9.44
N ILE A 78 1.29 13.09 10.66
CA ILE A 78 0.19 12.14 10.89
C ILE A 78 -1.09 12.66 10.24
N ASP A 79 -1.44 13.93 10.51
CA ASP A 79 -2.63 14.58 9.94
C ASP A 79 -2.58 14.59 8.39
N LYS A 80 -1.38 14.74 7.79
CA LYS A 80 -1.18 14.63 6.34
C LYS A 80 -1.43 13.21 5.82
N TYR A 81 -0.94 12.19 6.51
CA TYR A 81 -1.23 10.79 6.16
C TYR A 81 -2.74 10.51 6.22
N GLU A 82 -3.39 10.91 7.30
CA GLU A 82 -4.84 10.72 7.47
C GLU A 82 -5.64 11.44 6.37
N SER A 83 -5.26 12.67 6.05
CA SER A 83 -5.89 13.45 4.97
C SER A 83 -5.67 12.83 3.58
N ALA A 84 -4.55 12.12 3.39
CA ALA A 84 -4.28 11.34 2.18
C ALA A 84 -5.02 9.99 2.15
N GLY A 85 -5.79 9.66 3.19
CA GLY A 85 -6.51 8.40 3.33
C GLY A 85 -5.62 7.23 3.75
N ILE A 86 -4.52 7.52 4.46
CA ILE A 86 -3.58 6.54 4.97
C ILE A 86 -3.63 6.56 6.50
N SER A 87 -3.90 5.41 7.12
CA SER A 87 -3.84 5.27 8.57
C SER A 87 -2.44 4.82 8.98
N ILE A 88 -1.79 5.54 9.91
CA ILE A 88 -0.54 5.08 10.52
C ILE A 88 -0.79 4.53 11.93
N ASN A 89 -0.34 3.30 12.17
CA ASN A 89 -0.49 2.61 13.44
C ASN A 89 0.89 2.55 14.12
N PHE A 90 1.03 3.29 15.22
CA PHE A 90 2.19 3.19 16.10
C PHE A 90 1.99 2.01 17.06
N VAL A 91 2.88 1.02 16.96
CA VAL A 91 2.78 -0.24 17.69
C VAL A 91 3.76 -0.22 18.84
N PRO A 92 3.31 -0.38 20.09
CA PRO A 92 4.20 -0.42 21.23
C PRO A 92 5.14 -1.62 21.14
N ASP A 93 6.37 -1.43 21.58
CA ASP A 93 7.31 -2.54 21.77
C ASP A 93 6.95 -3.25 23.08
N ILE A 94 6.31 -4.42 22.96
CA ILE A 94 5.85 -5.22 24.09
C ILE A 94 6.78 -6.43 24.20
N PRO A 95 7.60 -6.55 25.28
CA PRO A 95 8.50 -7.68 25.47
C PRO A 95 7.80 -9.05 25.39
N GLU A 96 6.58 -9.13 25.92
CA GLU A 96 5.74 -10.32 25.93
C GLU A 96 5.25 -10.73 24.53
N ALA A 97 5.34 -9.83 23.54
CA ALA A 97 5.06 -10.15 22.14
C ALA A 97 6.24 -10.82 21.44
N TYR A 98 7.40 -10.97 22.08
CA TYR A 98 8.59 -11.65 21.53
C TYR A 98 9.01 -11.15 20.14
N GLY A 99 8.85 -9.85 19.88
CA GLY A 99 9.14 -9.22 18.59
C GLY A 99 8.05 -9.36 17.53
N TYR A 100 6.88 -9.93 17.87
CA TYR A 100 5.72 -10.10 16.98
C TYR A 100 4.62 -9.06 17.20
N ALA A 101 4.87 -7.99 17.95
CA ALA A 101 3.86 -6.98 18.26
C ALA A 101 3.22 -6.40 16.99
N ARG A 102 4.02 -6.14 15.96
CA ARG A 102 3.56 -5.61 14.67
C ARG A 102 2.83 -6.66 13.84
N ASP A 103 3.34 -7.89 13.76
CA ASP A 103 2.64 -9.02 13.13
C ASP A 103 1.24 -9.22 13.73
N HIS A 104 1.13 -9.21 15.07
CA HIS A 104 -0.16 -9.34 15.76
C HIS A 104 -1.10 -8.17 15.47
N LYS A 105 -0.61 -6.93 15.51
CA LYS A 105 -1.44 -5.75 15.21
C LYS A 105 -1.92 -5.77 13.76
N MET A 106 -1.03 -6.09 12.81
CA MET A 106 -1.38 -6.29 11.41
C MET A 106 -2.44 -7.39 11.25
N LEU A 107 -2.26 -8.54 11.90
CA LEU A 107 -3.21 -9.65 11.85
C LEU A 107 -4.61 -9.24 12.33
N VAL A 108 -4.71 -8.52 13.45
CA VAL A 108 -5.99 -8.03 13.98
C VAL A 108 -6.68 -7.11 12.98
N ASP A 109 -5.94 -6.20 12.36
CA ASP A 109 -6.51 -5.26 11.40
C ASP A 109 -6.87 -5.93 10.07
N ILE A 110 -6.08 -6.91 9.60
CA ILE A 110 -6.39 -7.74 8.43
C ILE A 110 -7.71 -8.47 8.65
N LEU A 111 -7.88 -9.09 9.82
CA LEU A 111 -9.12 -9.79 10.16
C LEU A 111 -10.31 -8.83 10.23
N ARG A 112 -10.14 -7.65 10.83
CA ARG A 112 -11.19 -6.62 10.86
C ARG A 112 -11.57 -6.17 9.46
N TRP A 113 -10.59 -5.85 8.62
CA TRP A 113 -10.83 -5.46 7.23
C TRP A 113 -11.55 -6.56 6.43
N ALA A 114 -11.20 -7.82 6.66
CA ALA A 114 -11.83 -8.97 6.00
C ALA A 114 -13.28 -9.21 6.46
N VAL A 115 -13.69 -8.74 7.65
CA VAL A 115 -15.10 -8.75 8.07
C VAL A 115 -15.92 -7.77 7.24
N ASP A 116 -15.34 -6.60 6.94
CA ASP A 116 -16.02 -5.52 6.23
C ASP A 116 -15.89 -5.61 4.70
N SER A 117 -15.07 -6.54 4.19
CA SER A 117 -14.78 -6.70 2.77
C SER A 117 -15.49 -7.91 2.15
N PRO A 118 -16.04 -7.79 0.94
CA PRO A 118 -16.67 -8.92 0.26
C PRO A 118 -15.62 -9.99 -0.10
N ILE A 119 -16.09 -11.22 -0.30
CA ILE A 119 -15.32 -12.25 -1.01
C ILE A 119 -14.98 -11.69 -2.41
N GLU A 120 -13.86 -12.11 -2.99
CA GLU A 120 -13.29 -11.50 -4.19
C GLU A 120 -12.69 -10.09 -3.93
N SER A 121 -12.02 -9.93 -2.78
CA SER A 121 -11.22 -8.74 -2.43
C SER A 121 -9.73 -9.02 -2.48
N ASN A 122 -8.92 -7.97 -2.60
CA ASN A 122 -7.46 -8.03 -2.70
C ASN A 122 -6.80 -7.67 -1.37
N LEU A 123 -6.03 -8.59 -0.81
CA LEU A 123 -5.19 -8.40 0.36
C LEU A 123 -3.73 -8.26 -0.07
N ILE A 124 -3.13 -7.09 0.20
CA ILE A 124 -1.72 -6.83 -0.06
C ILE A 124 -1.00 -6.66 1.28
N VAL A 125 0.02 -7.49 1.52
CA VAL A 125 0.82 -7.45 2.75
C VAL A 125 2.27 -7.14 2.41
N LEU A 126 2.73 -5.97 2.84
CA LEU A 126 4.09 -5.49 2.67
C LEU A 126 4.86 -5.67 3.98
N SER A 127 5.36 -6.88 4.22
CA SER A 127 6.21 -7.24 5.36
C SER A 127 7.22 -8.31 4.93
N LYS A 128 8.46 -8.24 5.43
CA LYS A 128 9.52 -9.20 5.10
C LYS A 128 9.35 -10.51 5.86
N ASN A 129 8.59 -10.47 6.95
CA ASN A 129 8.73 -11.42 8.05
C ASN A 129 7.39 -11.67 8.73
N LEU A 130 6.43 -12.25 8.00
CA LEU A 130 5.27 -12.93 8.60
C LEU A 130 5.78 -14.17 9.36
N LYS A 131 6.39 -13.96 10.51
CA LYS A 131 7.12 -14.99 11.27
C LYS A 131 6.18 -15.77 12.17
N GLU A 132 5.08 -15.15 12.56
CA GLU A 132 4.11 -15.73 13.45
C GLU A 132 3.18 -16.71 12.69
N SER A 133 3.06 -17.92 13.22
CA SER A 133 2.41 -19.05 12.54
C SER A 133 0.91 -18.86 12.31
N LEU A 134 0.22 -18.18 13.23
CA LEU A 134 -1.19 -17.87 13.13
C LEU A 134 -1.44 -16.85 12.02
N THR A 135 -0.59 -15.84 11.88
CA THR A 135 -0.66 -14.81 10.83
C THR A 135 -0.59 -15.46 9.45
N VAL A 136 0.40 -16.33 9.24
CA VAL A 136 0.53 -17.10 7.99
C VAL A 136 -0.70 -17.99 7.76
N SER A 137 -1.20 -18.65 8.81
CA SER A 137 -2.38 -19.53 8.71
C SER A 137 -3.65 -18.77 8.34
N VAL A 138 -3.86 -17.58 8.90
CA VAL A 138 -5.00 -16.71 8.60
C VAL A 138 -4.92 -16.19 7.17
N ILE A 139 -3.77 -15.67 6.72
CA ILE A 139 -3.61 -15.18 5.35
C ILE A 139 -3.86 -16.32 4.34
N ARG A 140 -3.34 -17.52 4.61
CA ARG A 140 -3.62 -18.71 3.80
C ARG A 140 -5.11 -19.08 3.80
N SER A 141 -5.79 -18.92 4.93
CA SER A 141 -7.23 -19.20 5.05
C SER A 141 -8.07 -18.18 4.30
N LEU A 142 -7.68 -16.90 4.29
CA LEU A 142 -8.32 -15.86 3.48
C LEU A 142 -8.18 -16.17 1.99
N HIS A 143 -6.98 -16.55 1.55
CA HIS A 143 -6.79 -17.01 0.16
C HIS A 143 -7.73 -18.18 -0.19
N GLY A 144 -7.82 -19.19 0.67
CA GLY A 144 -8.74 -20.32 0.48
C GLY A 144 -10.24 -19.96 0.49
N ARG A 145 -10.61 -18.77 0.99
CA ARG A 145 -11.97 -18.24 0.99
C ARG A 145 -12.29 -17.37 -0.23
N GLY A 146 -11.35 -17.20 -1.15
CA GLY A 146 -11.54 -16.40 -2.37
C GLY A 146 -11.03 -14.98 -2.28
N TYR A 147 -10.15 -14.66 -1.33
CA TYR A 147 -9.37 -13.41 -1.37
C TYR A 147 -8.16 -13.59 -2.27
N ASN A 148 -7.83 -12.58 -3.07
CA ASN A 148 -6.56 -12.53 -3.76
C ASN A 148 -5.52 -12.05 -2.75
N VAL A 149 -4.39 -12.73 -2.66
CA VAL A 149 -3.34 -12.41 -1.69
C VAL A 149 -2.05 -12.11 -2.43
N VAL A 150 -1.50 -10.92 -2.18
CA VAL A 150 -0.24 -10.44 -2.73
C VAL A 150 0.71 -10.15 -1.58
N LEU A 151 1.92 -10.72 -1.62
CA LEU A 151 2.90 -10.59 -0.55
C LEU A 151 4.16 -9.89 -1.06
N ALA A 152 4.75 -9.01 -0.25
CA ALA A 152 6.04 -8.42 -0.61
C ALA A 152 7.15 -9.47 -0.71
N VAL A 153 7.19 -10.39 0.25
CA VAL A 153 8.11 -11.52 0.23
C VAL A 153 7.31 -12.81 0.10
N PRO A 154 7.37 -13.50 -1.07
CA PRO A 154 6.75 -14.80 -1.23
C PRO A 154 7.26 -15.79 -0.19
N THR A 155 6.36 -16.61 0.35
CA THR A 155 6.70 -17.62 1.36
C THR A 155 6.26 -19.00 0.91
N LYS A 156 7.09 -20.00 1.21
CA LYS A 156 6.77 -21.42 0.95
C LYS A 156 5.48 -21.89 1.62
N HIS A 157 5.04 -21.19 2.66
CA HIS A 157 3.81 -21.50 3.39
C HIS A 157 2.54 -21.04 2.67
N ILE A 158 2.68 -20.11 1.71
CA ILE A 158 1.58 -19.57 0.90
C ILE A 158 2.07 -19.47 -0.57
N PRO A 159 2.35 -20.62 -1.22
CA PRO A 159 3.07 -20.67 -2.50
C PRO A 159 2.26 -20.18 -3.71
N PHE A 160 0.98 -19.85 -3.50
CA PHE A 160 0.02 -19.50 -4.56
C PHE A 160 -0.16 -17.99 -4.74
N THR A 161 0.70 -17.17 -4.10
CA THR A 161 0.56 -15.71 -4.05
C THR A 161 1.49 -15.03 -5.05
N GLU A 162 1.01 -13.94 -5.67
CA GLU A 162 1.85 -13.06 -6.46
C GLU A 162 2.76 -12.24 -5.52
N SER A 163 3.95 -11.86 -6.01
CA SER A 163 4.79 -10.87 -5.34
C SER A 163 4.23 -9.46 -5.54
N SER A 164 4.36 -8.59 -4.53
CA SER A 164 4.05 -7.16 -4.66
C SER A 164 5.16 -6.34 -5.33
N ALA A 165 6.15 -6.98 -5.99
CA ALA A 165 7.27 -6.28 -6.63
C ALA A 165 6.80 -5.19 -7.59
N TRP A 166 5.75 -5.44 -8.36
CA TRP A 166 5.14 -4.45 -9.27
C TRP A 166 4.66 -3.18 -8.57
N LEU A 167 4.18 -3.29 -7.32
CA LEU A 167 3.75 -2.14 -6.53
C LEU A 167 4.97 -1.35 -6.07
N TRP A 168 6.00 -2.06 -5.62
CA TRP A 168 7.23 -1.45 -5.16
C TRP A 168 7.99 -0.73 -6.28
N ASP A 169 8.12 -1.37 -7.44
CA ASP A 169 8.81 -0.81 -8.60
C ASP A 169 8.14 0.48 -9.08
N SER A 170 6.81 0.51 -9.10
CA SER A 170 6.03 1.71 -9.45
C SER A 170 6.23 2.84 -8.44
N LEU A 171 6.21 2.51 -7.14
CA LEU A 171 6.50 3.48 -6.08
C LEU A 171 7.91 4.06 -6.25
N CYS A 172 8.94 3.24 -6.49
CA CYS A 172 10.30 3.74 -6.72
C CYS A 172 10.43 4.59 -7.99
N ALA A 173 9.77 4.20 -9.09
CA ALA A 173 9.82 4.93 -10.36
C ALA A 173 9.18 6.31 -10.26
N SER A 174 8.01 6.40 -9.64
CA SER A 174 7.28 7.66 -9.46
C SER A 174 8.09 8.70 -8.67
N LEU A 175 8.81 8.26 -7.63
CA LEU A 175 9.68 9.11 -6.81
C LEU A 175 10.89 9.66 -7.58
N SER A 176 11.43 8.85 -8.49
CA SER A 176 12.56 9.25 -9.33
C SER A 176 12.15 10.31 -10.36
N SER A 177 10.88 10.36 -10.74
CA SER A 177 10.35 11.30 -11.75
C SER A 177 10.00 12.68 -11.20
N ASP A 178 9.68 12.79 -9.91
CA ASP A 178 9.19 14.05 -9.30
C ASP A 178 10.33 14.97 -8.80
N GLY A 179 11.54 14.42 -8.62
CA GLY A 179 12.74 15.18 -8.24
C GLY A 179 13.27 16.15 -9.31
N GLY A 180 12.65 16.20 -10.50
CA GLY A 180 13.09 17.04 -11.62
C GLY A 180 12.34 18.36 -11.80
N ARG A 181 11.32 18.66 -10.98
CA ARG A 181 10.44 19.82 -11.20
C ARG A 181 10.53 20.86 -10.08
N SER A 182 11.75 21.32 -9.79
CA SER A 182 11.93 22.58 -9.06
C SER A 182 11.94 23.75 -10.06
N SER A 183 10.87 24.55 -10.05
CA SER A 183 10.73 25.76 -10.86
C SER A 183 11.85 26.76 -10.57
N GLN A 184 12.70 26.99 -11.57
CA GLN A 184 13.36 28.29 -11.71
C GLN A 184 12.30 29.29 -12.18
N HIS A 185 11.83 30.16 -11.30
CA HIS A 185 11.34 31.47 -11.70
C HIS A 185 11.98 32.51 -10.78
N VAL A 186 13.17 32.95 -11.18
CA VAL A 186 13.78 34.18 -10.66
C VAL A 186 13.23 35.29 -11.54
N ASP A 187 12.21 36.00 -11.05
CA ASP A 187 11.91 37.32 -11.58
C ASP A 187 12.61 38.35 -10.69
N ASN A 188 13.69 38.88 -11.24
CA ASN A 188 14.35 40.08 -10.79
C ASN A 188 13.35 41.25 -10.83
N LYS A 189 13.22 42.00 -9.74
CA LYS A 189 12.90 43.42 -9.86
C LYS A 189 13.76 44.24 -8.91
N ALA A 190 14.55 45.08 -9.54
CA ALA A 190 15.58 45.93 -8.98
C ALA A 190 15.02 46.99 -8.02
N ASP A 191 15.89 47.35 -7.08
CA ASP A 191 15.80 48.46 -6.15
C ASP A 191 15.40 49.77 -6.83
N THR A 192 14.57 50.56 -6.16
CA THR A 192 14.51 52.01 -6.38
C THR A 192 14.62 52.68 -5.02
N VAL A 193 15.84 53.07 -4.66
CA VAL A 193 16.11 54.11 -3.68
C VAL A 193 16.79 55.25 -4.44
N ALA A 194 16.06 56.35 -4.63
CA ALA A 194 16.64 57.63 -4.99
C ALA A 194 16.06 58.67 -4.03
N VAL A 195 16.86 59.00 -3.02
CA VAL A 195 16.76 60.25 -2.25
C VAL A 195 17.76 61.21 -2.88
N ALA A 196 17.31 62.40 -3.30
CA ALA A 196 18.15 63.59 -3.41
C ALA A 196 17.27 64.86 -3.51
N ASP A 197 17.75 65.89 -2.84
CA ASP A 197 17.13 67.17 -2.45
C ASP A 197 16.97 68.23 -3.56
N SER A 198 16.22 69.29 -3.20
CA SER A 198 16.27 70.73 -3.58
C SER A 198 14.89 71.22 -4.05
N VAL A 199 14.26 72.28 -3.54
CA VAL A 199 14.68 73.59 -2.97
C VAL A 199 13.68 74.03 -1.91
#